data_AF-A0A8T4W0F1-F1
#
_entry.id   AF-A0A8T4W0F1-F1
#
_cell.length_a   1.000
_cell.length_b   1.000
_cell.length_c   1.000
_cell.angle_alpha   90.00
_cell.angle_beta   90.00
_cell.angle_gamma   90.00
#
_symmetry.space_group_name_H-M   'P 1'
#
loop_
_entity.id
_entity.type
_entity.pdbx_description
1 polymer ?
#
loop_
_entity_poly.entity_id
_entity_poly.type
_entity_poly.pdbx_seq_one_letter_code
_entity_poly.pdbx_strand_id
1 'polypeptide(L)'
;MAVVLVFSVISITQVSASLETTQSSDSEVDTSSKEIQLANDTISEEVELGPGEDYAVHFDEENGELITEPVKNSSEYLNGNASDAIDRAPEWLENKLTTSFTKLMKQEIEVGSHSNPTMGDLDGDGLVDMLVGNGEGKIYKYTNVGTETAPMWREDGAIPEIDVEGPADPTLGDLTGNGELDLVVGTGDGTVHFFTRVAGEWTPADHVVEGIEVENNSAPFLFDLRGNGLLDLIVGSESGTIHYYENVGE
;
A
#
# COMPACT_ATOMS: atom_id res chain seq x y z
N MET A 1 -0.39 30.68 13.80
CA MET A 1 0.25 29.48 13.18
C MET A 1 -0.49 28.28 13.78
N ALA A 2 -1.35 27.61 13.02
CA ALA A 2 -2.21 26.57 13.58
C ALA A 2 -1.38 25.32 13.92
N VAL A 3 -1.27 25.00 15.21
CA VAL A 3 -0.69 23.75 15.70
C VAL A 3 -1.83 22.73 15.77
N VAL A 4 -1.69 21.61 15.04
CA VAL A 4 -2.66 20.51 15.05
C VAL A 4 -2.08 19.37 15.88
N LEU A 5 -2.75 19.00 16.96
CA LEU A 5 -2.43 17.82 17.77
C LEU A 5 -3.49 16.75 17.52
N VAL A 6 -3.06 15.54 17.19
CA VAL A 6 -3.91 14.37 16.94
C VAL A 6 -3.77 13.41 18.12
N PHE A 7 -4.89 12.99 18.70
CA PHE A 7 -4.94 12.07 19.84
C PHE A 7 -5.83 10.87 19.54
N SER A 8 -5.49 9.69 20.07
CA SER A 8 -6.30 8.46 19.99
C SER A 8 -6.78 8.01 21.37
N VAL A 9 -8.09 7.81 21.56
CA VAL A 9 -8.71 7.55 22.87
C VAL A 9 -9.03 6.07 23.05
N ILE A 10 -8.31 5.34 23.92
CA ILE A 10 -8.46 3.86 24.09
C ILE A 10 -9.47 3.49 25.21
N SER A 11 -9.92 4.44 26.04
CA SER A 11 -10.94 4.28 27.09
C SER A 11 -11.37 5.68 27.59
N ILE A 12 -12.42 5.80 28.42
CA ILE A 12 -12.70 7.06 29.16
C ILE A 12 -11.55 7.28 30.16
N THR A 13 -10.47 7.84 29.65
CA THR A 13 -9.30 8.23 30.43
C THR A 13 -8.71 9.46 29.75
N GLN A 14 -8.48 10.51 30.56
CA GLN A 14 -7.88 11.78 30.17
C GLN A 14 -6.55 11.56 29.42
N VAL A 15 -6.34 12.30 28.32
CA VAL A 15 -5.12 12.25 27.49
C VAL A 15 -4.27 13.49 27.74
N SER A 16 -2.95 13.34 27.89
CA SER A 16 -1.95 14.42 27.99
C SER A 16 -1.04 14.43 26.75
N ALA A 17 -0.63 15.62 26.30
CA ALA A 17 0.52 15.79 25.41
C ALA A 17 1.34 16.98 25.88
N SER A 18 2.65 16.79 25.96
CA SER A 18 3.63 17.85 26.17
C SER A 18 4.40 18.09 24.87
N LEU A 19 4.78 19.34 24.62
CA LEU A 19 5.69 19.72 23.54
C LEU A 19 7.02 20.12 24.19
N GLU A 20 8.05 19.29 24.04
CA GLU A 20 9.42 19.72 24.29
C GLU A 20 10.06 20.18 22.98
N THR A 21 10.46 21.45 22.93
CA THR A 21 11.51 21.89 22.00
C THR A 21 12.87 21.53 22.61
N THR A 22 13.48 20.46 22.11
CA THR A 22 14.81 19.88 22.42
C THR A 22 15.73 20.66 23.39
N GLN A 23 16.14 20.03 24.51
CA GLN A 23 17.46 19.38 24.64
C GLN A 23 17.53 18.34 25.78
N SER A 24 17.80 17.10 25.36
CA SER A 24 18.42 15.93 26.05
C SER A 24 17.78 15.24 27.27
N SER A 25 17.66 13.92 27.06
CA SER A 25 17.75 12.75 27.96
C SER A 25 16.65 12.44 28.97
N ASP A 26 16.09 11.24 28.75
CA ASP A 26 15.50 10.26 29.67
C ASP A 26 14.35 10.72 30.60
N SER A 27 13.15 10.19 30.36
CA SER A 27 12.54 9.09 31.16
C SER A 27 11.05 8.94 30.87
N GLU A 28 10.57 7.69 30.94
CA GLU A 28 9.15 7.30 30.90
C GLU A 28 8.33 7.97 32.00
N VAL A 29 7.19 8.59 31.67
CA VAL A 29 6.11 8.84 32.64
C VAL A 29 4.73 8.82 31.97
N ASP A 30 3.85 8.04 32.60
CA ASP A 30 2.42 7.83 32.42
C ASP A 30 1.56 9.06 32.84
N THR A 31 0.29 9.08 32.40
CA THR A 31 -0.88 9.82 32.96
C THR A 31 -1.40 11.13 32.32
N SER A 32 -2.72 11.20 32.46
CA SER A 32 -3.83 12.12 32.12
C SER A 32 -3.81 13.61 32.50
N SER A 33 -4.06 14.52 31.53
CA SER A 33 -4.66 15.91 31.57
C SER A 33 -4.11 16.83 30.45
N LYS A 34 -4.87 17.86 29.97
CA LYS A 34 -4.48 18.76 28.84
C LYS A 34 -4.10 20.19 29.31
N GLU A 35 -2.90 20.68 28.95
CA GLU A 35 -2.49 22.09 29.12
C GLU A 35 -1.81 22.63 27.85
N ILE A 36 -2.09 23.88 27.46
CA ILE A 36 -1.35 24.60 26.42
C ILE A 36 -0.86 25.93 27.03
N GLN A 37 0.46 26.16 27.05
CA GLN A 37 1.03 27.43 27.48
C GLN A 37 1.25 28.35 26.26
N LEU A 38 0.49 29.43 26.19
CA LEU A 38 0.83 30.61 25.41
C LEU A 38 1.48 31.62 26.35
N ALA A 39 2.36 32.48 25.84
CA ALA A 39 3.16 33.41 26.65
C ALA A 39 2.28 34.17 27.67
N ASN A 40 2.35 33.70 28.92
CA ASN A 40 1.67 34.17 30.14
C ASN A 40 0.14 33.96 30.30
N ASP A 41 -0.53 33.14 29.48
CA ASP A 41 -1.91 32.71 29.76
C ASP A 41 -2.13 31.23 29.39
N THR A 42 -2.79 30.49 30.28
CA THR A 42 -3.19 29.09 30.08
C THR A 42 -4.68 29.03 29.76
N ILE A 43 -5.02 28.48 28.60
CA ILE A 43 -6.41 28.18 28.23
C ILE A 43 -6.63 26.68 28.44
N SER A 44 -7.69 26.33 29.18
CA SER A 44 -8.03 24.93 29.50
C SER A 44 -9.54 24.72 29.32
N GLU A 45 -9.90 23.63 28.66
CA GLU A 45 -11.29 23.26 28.38
C GLU A 45 -11.48 21.74 28.56
N GLU A 46 -12.55 21.34 29.23
CA GLU A 46 -12.94 19.93 29.34
C GLU A 46 -13.79 19.54 28.13
N VAL A 47 -13.26 18.64 27.30
CA VAL A 47 -13.97 18.12 26.13
C VAL A 47 -14.25 16.63 26.35
N GLU A 48 -15.52 16.23 26.32
CA GLU A 48 -15.91 14.82 26.32
C GLU A 48 -15.60 14.20 24.95
N LEU A 49 -14.59 13.33 24.92
CA LEU A 49 -14.24 12.57 23.72
C LEU A 49 -14.81 11.15 23.81
N GLY A 50 -15.46 10.71 22.74
CA GLY A 50 -15.93 9.34 22.62
C GLY A 50 -14.75 8.33 22.58
N PRO A 51 -14.90 7.13 23.17
CA PRO A 51 -13.85 6.11 23.11
C PRO A 51 -13.67 5.57 21.70
N GLY A 52 -12.42 5.50 21.24
CA GLY A 52 -11.97 4.90 19.99
C GLY A 52 -11.91 5.84 18.79
N GLU A 53 -12.04 7.14 19.00
CA GLU A 53 -12.05 8.15 17.94
C GLU A 53 -10.83 9.05 18.03
N ASP A 54 -10.29 9.40 16.86
CA ASP A 54 -9.24 10.39 16.75
C ASP A 54 -9.87 11.78 16.61
N TYR A 55 -9.35 12.74 17.35
CA TYR A 55 -9.82 14.13 17.33
C TYR A 55 -8.66 15.07 17.03
N ALA A 56 -8.92 16.07 16.18
CA ALA A 56 -8.03 17.19 15.96
C ALA A 56 -8.42 18.30 16.95
N VAL A 57 -7.41 18.88 17.60
CA VAL A 57 -7.56 20.08 18.44
C VAL A 57 -6.77 21.20 17.78
N HIS A 58 -7.42 22.34 17.52
CA HIS A 58 -6.77 23.53 17.00
C HIS A 58 -7.19 24.77 17.80
N PHE A 59 -6.29 25.75 17.92
CA PHE A 59 -6.55 27.02 18.59
C PHE A 59 -7.03 28.06 17.59
N ASP A 60 -8.20 28.64 17.83
CA ASP A 60 -8.73 29.77 17.08
C ASP A 60 -8.17 31.07 17.67
N GLU A 61 -7.20 31.67 16.98
CA GLU A 61 -6.56 32.93 17.39
C GLU A 61 -7.54 34.14 17.33
N GLU A 62 -8.61 34.07 16.54
CA GLU A 62 -9.57 35.17 16.36
C GLU A 62 -10.57 35.22 17.52
N ASN A 63 -11.03 34.05 17.98
CA ASN A 63 -11.99 33.93 19.07
C ASN A 63 -11.34 33.61 20.42
N GLY A 64 -10.06 33.19 20.44
CA GLY A 64 -9.33 32.83 21.65
C GLY A 64 -9.81 31.51 22.27
N GLU A 65 -10.34 30.59 21.46
CA GLU A 65 -10.98 29.34 21.89
C GLU A 65 -10.26 28.11 21.32
N LEU A 66 -10.44 26.96 21.96
CA LEU A 66 -9.99 25.67 21.43
C LEU A 66 -11.14 25.05 20.64
N ILE A 67 -10.89 24.73 19.38
CA ILE A 67 -11.82 24.00 18.55
C ILE A 67 -11.39 22.54 18.53
N THR A 68 -12.36 21.65 18.78
CA THR A 68 -12.18 20.21 18.68
C THR A 68 -13.10 19.67 17.60
N GLU A 69 -12.55 18.85 16.71
CA GLU A 69 -13.31 18.21 15.65
C GLU A 69 -12.88 16.75 15.50
N PRO A 70 -13.82 15.81 15.26
CA PRO A 70 -13.47 14.44 14.97
C PRO A 70 -12.66 14.39 13.68
N VAL A 71 -11.56 13.62 13.68
CA VAL A 71 -10.83 13.30 12.47
C VAL A 71 -11.75 12.43 11.62
N LYS A 72 -12.20 12.98 10.50
CA LYS A 72 -13.09 12.26 9.57
C LYS A 72 -12.29 11.22 8.81
N ASN A 73 -12.59 9.95 9.03
CA ASN A 73 -12.10 8.88 8.18
C ASN A 73 -12.89 8.85 6.87
N SER A 74 -12.20 8.65 5.74
CA SER A 74 -12.86 8.57 4.43
C SER A 74 -13.54 7.22 4.25
N SER A 75 -14.83 7.23 3.89
CA SER A 75 -15.58 6.04 3.46
C SER A 75 -15.29 5.62 2.02
N GLU A 76 -14.49 6.41 1.28
CA GLU A 76 -14.16 6.18 -0.14
C GLU A 76 -13.47 4.84 -0.42
N TYR A 77 -12.81 4.29 0.60
CA TYR A 77 -12.08 3.02 0.56
C TYR A 77 -12.92 1.81 1.01
N LEU A 78 -14.22 2.01 1.24
CA LEU A 78 -15.10 0.96 1.71
C LEU A 78 -15.91 0.37 0.56
N ASN A 79 -16.18 -0.93 0.62
CA ASN A 79 -17.07 -1.58 -0.34
C ASN A 79 -18.52 -1.10 -0.19
N GLY A 80 -19.33 -1.34 -1.22
CA GLY A 80 -20.72 -0.83 -1.29
C GLY A 80 -21.60 -1.22 -0.10
N ASN A 81 -21.42 -2.41 0.49
CA ASN A 81 -22.20 -2.81 1.67
C ASN A 81 -21.81 -2.05 2.94
N ALA A 82 -20.51 -1.81 3.14
CA ALA A 82 -20.00 -1.03 4.28
C ALA A 82 -20.35 0.46 4.13
N SER A 83 -20.20 1.01 2.92
CA SER A 83 -20.63 2.38 2.60
C SER A 83 -22.13 2.56 2.81
N ASP A 84 -22.97 1.66 2.29
CA ASP A 84 -24.43 1.68 2.49
C ASP A 84 -24.83 1.65 3.97
N ALA A 85 -24.08 0.91 4.79
CA ALA A 85 -24.34 0.82 6.22
C ALA A 85 -23.99 2.11 6.95
N ILE A 86 -22.93 2.80 6.53
CA ILE A 86 -22.53 4.11 7.05
C ILE A 86 -23.53 5.19 6.61
N ASP A 87 -23.94 5.20 5.34
CA ASP A 87 -24.90 6.17 4.80
C ASP A 87 -26.28 6.10 5.47
N ARG A 88 -26.62 4.93 6.04
CA ARG A 88 -27.86 4.72 6.81
C ARG A 88 -27.68 4.93 8.31
N ALA A 89 -26.45 5.12 8.79
CA ALA A 89 -26.16 5.34 10.19
C ALA A 89 -26.49 6.79 10.59
N PRO A 90 -26.83 7.04 11.87
CA PRO A 90 -26.87 8.41 12.37
C PRO A 90 -25.46 9.01 12.41
N GLU A 91 -25.35 10.33 12.22
CA GLU A 91 -24.07 11.07 12.11
C GLU A 91 -23.06 10.74 13.23
N TRP A 92 -23.54 10.58 14.46
CA TRP A 92 -22.70 10.23 15.62
C TRP A 92 -22.02 8.85 15.52
N LEU A 93 -22.48 7.98 14.62
CA LEU A 93 -22.00 6.61 14.46
C LEU A 93 -21.17 6.44 13.17
N GLU A 94 -21.22 7.38 12.23
CA GLU A 94 -20.55 7.28 10.93
C GLU A 94 -19.06 7.04 11.08
N ASN A 95 -18.37 7.91 11.84
CA ASN A 95 -16.91 7.79 11.99
C ASN A 95 -16.49 6.46 12.63
N LYS A 96 -17.24 6.00 13.64
CA LYS A 96 -16.98 4.74 14.32
C LYS A 96 -17.18 3.53 13.41
N LEU A 97 -18.21 3.55 12.55
CA LEU A 97 -18.44 2.50 11.57
C LEU A 97 -17.38 2.52 10.48
N THR A 98 -17.02 3.69 9.96
CA THR A 98 -15.92 3.85 9.01
C THR A 98 -14.64 3.25 9.56
N THR A 99 -14.20 3.65 10.77
CA THR A 99 -13.01 3.08 11.42
C THR A 99 -13.09 1.57 11.57
N SER A 100 -14.24 1.06 12.04
CA SER A 100 -14.43 -0.36 12.29
C SER A 100 -14.40 -1.18 11.00
N PHE A 101 -15.12 -0.73 9.96
CA PHE A 101 -15.14 -1.39 8.66
C PHE A 101 -13.79 -1.29 7.96
N THR A 102 -13.11 -0.14 7.98
CA THR A 102 -11.74 -0.01 7.47
C THR A 102 -10.82 -1.00 8.16
N LYS A 103 -10.89 -1.13 9.50
CA LYS A 103 -10.07 -2.10 10.23
C LYS A 103 -10.41 -3.54 9.89
N LEU A 104 -11.69 -3.87 9.72
CA LEU A 104 -12.14 -5.21 9.37
C LEU A 104 -11.78 -5.61 7.93
N MET A 105 -11.69 -4.63 7.03
CA MET A 105 -11.32 -4.86 5.63
C MET A 105 -9.81 -4.81 5.39
N LYS A 106 -9.00 -4.47 6.41
CA LYS A 106 -7.56 -4.70 6.33
C LYS A 106 -7.31 -6.20 6.20
N GLN A 107 -6.84 -6.59 5.03
CA GLN A 107 -6.40 -7.95 4.74
C GLN A 107 -4.89 -7.99 4.80
N GLU A 108 -4.36 -8.84 5.68
CA GLU A 108 -2.95 -9.21 5.65
C GLU A 108 -2.78 -10.32 4.61
N ILE A 109 -1.82 -10.15 3.71
CA ILE A 109 -1.49 -11.12 2.67
C ILE A 109 -0.11 -11.67 3.01
N GLU A 110 -0.04 -12.98 3.25
CA GLU A 110 1.18 -13.67 3.62
C GLU A 110 1.51 -14.71 2.56
N VAL A 111 2.62 -14.50 1.86
CA VAL A 111 3.15 -15.43 0.83
C VAL A 111 4.48 -16.06 1.23
N GLY A 112 4.91 -15.80 2.47
CA GLY A 112 6.21 -16.19 3.01
C GLY A 112 7.27 -15.10 2.85
N SER A 113 8.55 -15.50 2.92
CA SER A 113 9.68 -14.57 2.80
C SER A 113 9.78 -13.95 1.41
N HIS A 114 10.45 -12.81 1.28
CA HIS A 114 10.71 -12.14 -0.01
C HIS A 114 9.43 -11.87 -0.81
N SER A 115 8.43 -11.26 -0.16
CA SER A 115 7.18 -10.87 -0.79
C SER A 115 7.42 -9.69 -1.75
N ASN A 116 7.23 -9.92 -3.05
CA ASN A 116 7.45 -8.92 -4.10
C ASN A 116 6.16 -8.76 -4.92
N PRO A 117 5.33 -7.74 -4.64
CA PRO A 117 4.07 -7.54 -5.34
C PRO A 117 4.24 -6.80 -6.66
N THR A 118 3.41 -7.14 -7.65
CA THR A 118 3.20 -6.42 -8.89
C THR A 118 1.71 -6.38 -9.24
N MET A 119 1.30 -5.40 -10.03
CA MET A 119 -0.11 -5.05 -10.23
C MET A 119 -0.44 -4.92 -11.71
N GLY A 120 -1.61 -5.38 -12.11
CA GLY A 120 -2.12 -5.25 -13.47
C GLY A 120 -3.49 -5.90 -13.64
N ASP A 121 -4.26 -5.50 -14.65
CA ASP A 121 -5.52 -6.17 -14.98
C ASP A 121 -5.23 -7.53 -15.65
N LEU A 122 -5.47 -8.63 -14.93
CA LEU A 122 -5.11 -9.98 -15.39
C LEU A 122 -6.30 -10.74 -15.96
N ASP A 123 -7.54 -10.34 -15.70
CA ASP A 123 -8.73 -11.01 -16.24
C ASP A 123 -9.54 -10.17 -17.23
N GLY A 124 -9.12 -8.93 -17.47
CA GLY A 124 -9.66 -8.03 -18.50
C GLY A 124 -10.96 -7.36 -18.07
N ASP A 125 -11.28 -7.34 -16.77
CA ASP A 125 -12.49 -6.72 -16.23
C ASP A 125 -12.34 -5.22 -15.93
N GLY A 126 -11.13 -4.68 -16.11
CA GLY A 126 -10.79 -3.27 -15.86
C GLY A 126 -10.42 -2.97 -14.42
N LEU A 127 -10.42 -3.96 -13.52
CA LEU A 127 -9.91 -3.85 -12.16
C LEU A 127 -8.45 -4.33 -12.12
N VAL A 128 -7.64 -3.63 -11.33
CA VAL A 128 -6.24 -4.01 -11.15
C VAL A 128 -6.14 -5.18 -10.19
N ASP A 129 -5.61 -6.30 -10.67
CA ASP A 129 -5.25 -7.48 -9.91
C ASP A 129 -3.82 -7.38 -9.36
N MET A 130 -3.44 -8.35 -8.51
CA MET A 130 -2.11 -8.43 -7.91
C MET A 130 -1.49 -9.81 -8.11
N LEU A 131 -0.20 -9.81 -8.44
CA LEU A 131 0.67 -10.98 -8.31
C LEU A 131 1.68 -10.70 -7.20
N VAL A 132 2.04 -11.73 -6.42
CA VAL A 132 3.06 -11.61 -5.38
C VAL A 132 4.06 -12.75 -5.52
N GLY A 133 5.31 -12.41 -5.85
CA GLY A 133 6.44 -13.34 -5.79
C GLY A 133 6.82 -13.67 -4.36
N ASN A 134 7.45 -14.83 -4.14
CA ASN A 134 7.95 -15.24 -2.85
C ASN A 134 9.38 -15.82 -2.92
N GLY A 135 9.95 -16.08 -1.74
CA GLY A 135 11.30 -16.62 -1.55
C GLY A 135 11.52 -18.06 -2.03
N GLU A 136 10.45 -18.76 -2.39
CA GLU A 136 10.49 -20.13 -2.91
C GLU A 136 10.42 -20.20 -4.45
N GLY A 137 10.32 -19.06 -5.13
CA GLY A 137 10.20 -19.01 -6.60
C GLY A 137 8.79 -19.07 -7.12
N LYS A 138 7.80 -19.01 -6.22
CA LYS A 138 6.37 -19.05 -6.56
C LYS A 138 5.81 -17.64 -6.72
N ILE A 139 4.80 -17.54 -7.57
CA ILE A 139 3.99 -16.34 -7.75
C ILE A 139 2.55 -16.68 -7.39
N TYR A 140 1.97 -15.91 -6.47
CA TYR A 140 0.59 -16.04 -6.03
C TYR A 140 -0.28 -14.99 -6.70
N LYS A 141 -1.44 -15.40 -7.23
CA LYS A 141 -2.42 -14.50 -7.83
C LYS A 141 -3.49 -14.10 -6.82
N TYR A 142 -3.81 -12.82 -6.80
CA TYR A 142 -4.93 -12.24 -6.09
C TYR A 142 -5.79 -11.41 -7.05
N THR A 143 -7.03 -11.84 -7.28
CA THR A 143 -7.98 -11.10 -8.12
C THR A 143 -8.70 -10.03 -7.30
N ASN A 144 -8.82 -8.82 -7.84
CA ASN A 144 -9.60 -7.76 -7.23
C ASN A 144 -11.10 -7.98 -7.51
N VAL A 145 -11.83 -8.41 -6.50
CA VAL A 145 -13.29 -8.60 -6.57
C VAL A 145 -14.07 -7.43 -5.95
N GLY A 146 -13.39 -6.31 -5.69
CA GLY A 146 -13.92 -5.09 -5.11
C GLY A 146 -14.27 -4.04 -6.16
N THR A 147 -13.72 -2.83 -5.98
CA THR A 147 -13.83 -1.73 -6.93
C THR A 147 -12.46 -1.14 -7.23
N GLU A 148 -12.40 -0.20 -8.17
CA GLU A 148 -11.18 0.54 -8.51
C GLU A 148 -10.60 1.30 -7.29
N THR A 149 -11.45 1.84 -6.42
CA THR A 149 -11.03 2.65 -5.25
C THR A 149 -11.02 1.88 -3.94
N ALA A 150 -11.66 0.70 -3.90
CA ALA A 150 -11.77 -0.15 -2.72
C ALA A 150 -11.51 -1.62 -3.13
N PRO A 151 -10.25 -2.00 -3.39
CA PRO A 151 -9.92 -3.34 -3.83
C PRO A 151 -10.21 -4.38 -2.73
N MET A 152 -10.64 -5.57 -3.14
CA MET A 152 -10.82 -6.72 -2.26
C MET A 152 -10.13 -7.93 -2.88
N TRP A 153 -9.19 -8.53 -2.16
CA TRP A 153 -8.31 -9.56 -2.71
C TRP A 153 -8.88 -10.96 -2.49
N ARG A 154 -9.29 -11.62 -3.58
CA ARG A 154 -9.53 -13.06 -3.59
C ARG A 154 -8.24 -13.78 -3.96
N GLU A 155 -7.75 -14.62 -3.06
CA GLU A 155 -6.62 -15.50 -3.36
C GLU A 155 -7.05 -16.59 -4.34
N ASP A 156 -6.40 -16.61 -5.51
CA ASP A 156 -6.58 -17.65 -6.53
C ASP A 156 -5.51 -18.76 -6.42
N GLY A 157 -4.46 -18.52 -5.62
CA GLY A 157 -3.38 -19.45 -5.33
C GLY A 157 -2.11 -19.20 -6.16
N ALA A 158 -1.16 -20.13 -6.06
CA ALA A 158 0.08 -20.07 -6.82
C ALA A 158 -0.16 -20.41 -8.30
N ILE A 159 0.51 -19.71 -9.21
CA ILE A 159 0.52 -20.00 -10.64
C ILE A 159 1.37 -21.26 -10.86
N PRO A 160 0.78 -22.40 -11.27
CA PRO A 160 1.48 -23.68 -11.26
C PRO A 160 2.58 -23.80 -12.32
N GLU A 161 2.49 -23.04 -13.40
CA GLU A 161 3.47 -23.01 -14.50
C GLU A 161 4.78 -22.30 -14.13
N ILE A 162 4.79 -21.54 -13.01
CA ILE A 162 5.90 -20.66 -12.66
C ILE A 162 6.60 -21.15 -11.39
N ASP A 163 7.87 -21.49 -11.57
CA ASP A 163 8.82 -21.78 -10.51
C ASP A 163 10.21 -21.36 -10.98
N VAL A 164 10.76 -20.31 -10.37
CA VAL A 164 12.07 -19.77 -10.74
C VAL A 164 13.17 -20.16 -9.75
N GLU A 165 12.92 -21.15 -8.88
CA GLU A 165 13.91 -21.72 -7.95
C GLU A 165 14.68 -20.68 -7.08
N GLY A 166 13.96 -19.77 -6.41
CA GLY A 166 14.56 -18.75 -5.53
C GLY A 166 13.66 -17.53 -5.37
N PRO A 167 14.08 -16.46 -4.67
CA PRO A 167 13.27 -15.24 -4.55
C PRO A 167 12.79 -14.73 -5.89
N ALA A 168 11.48 -14.65 -6.09
CA ALA A 168 10.86 -14.19 -7.33
C ALA A 168 10.49 -12.71 -7.22
N ASP A 169 11.00 -11.87 -8.14
CA ASP A 169 10.65 -10.46 -8.26
C ASP A 169 9.90 -10.19 -9.58
N PRO A 170 8.56 -10.23 -9.59
CA PRO A 170 7.77 -10.16 -10.81
C PRO A 170 7.52 -8.71 -11.29
N THR A 171 7.46 -8.52 -12.60
CA THR A 171 6.96 -7.30 -13.25
C THR A 171 6.09 -7.64 -14.46
N LEU A 172 5.04 -6.85 -14.68
CA LEU A 172 4.02 -7.08 -15.71
C LEU A 172 4.11 -6.02 -16.82
N GLY A 173 3.83 -6.43 -18.05
CA GLY A 173 3.68 -5.53 -19.20
C GLY A 173 3.37 -6.28 -20.49
N ASP A 174 2.59 -5.69 -21.39
CA ASP A 174 2.31 -6.29 -22.70
C ASP A 174 3.55 -6.20 -23.61
N LEU A 175 4.36 -7.27 -23.64
CA LEU A 175 5.60 -7.35 -24.41
C LEU A 175 5.34 -7.86 -25.84
N THR A 176 4.30 -8.67 -26.00
CA THR A 176 3.92 -9.28 -27.28
C THR A 176 2.99 -8.41 -28.12
N GLY A 177 2.41 -7.36 -27.54
CA GLY A 177 1.43 -6.47 -28.18
C GLY A 177 0.08 -7.13 -28.39
N ASN A 178 -0.25 -8.18 -27.62
CA ASN A 178 -1.48 -8.95 -27.77
C ASN A 178 -2.61 -8.45 -26.85
N GLY A 179 -2.33 -7.47 -25.99
CA GLY A 179 -3.27 -6.91 -25.02
C GLY A 179 -3.43 -7.71 -23.74
N GLU A 180 -2.76 -8.84 -23.59
CA GLU A 180 -2.59 -9.55 -22.32
C GLU A 180 -1.25 -9.12 -21.70
N LEU A 181 -1.22 -8.92 -20.38
CA LEU A 181 0.03 -8.59 -19.71
C LEU A 181 0.95 -9.81 -19.75
N ASP A 182 2.20 -9.60 -20.21
CA ASP A 182 3.32 -10.53 -20.14
C ASP A 182 4.13 -10.32 -18.83
N LEU A 183 4.95 -11.30 -18.43
CA LEU A 183 5.54 -11.39 -17.08
C LEU A 183 7.03 -11.62 -17.20
N VAL A 184 7.78 -10.81 -16.48
CA VAL A 184 9.21 -10.93 -16.32
C VAL A 184 9.50 -11.16 -14.85
N VAL A 185 10.29 -12.17 -14.53
CA VAL A 185 10.57 -12.58 -13.15
C VAL A 185 12.07 -12.54 -12.93
N GLY A 186 12.51 -11.65 -12.03
CA GLY A 186 13.85 -11.66 -11.50
C GLY A 186 14.01 -12.72 -10.41
N THR A 187 15.23 -13.19 -10.22
CA THR A 187 15.59 -14.27 -9.32
C THR A 187 16.72 -13.85 -8.37
N GLY A 188 16.88 -14.61 -7.28
CA GLY A 188 17.98 -14.42 -6.35
C GLY A 188 19.37 -14.64 -6.95
N ASP A 189 19.49 -15.49 -7.97
CA ASP A 189 20.76 -15.77 -8.67
C ASP A 189 21.08 -14.79 -9.81
N GLY A 190 20.27 -13.74 -9.98
CA GLY A 190 20.50 -12.68 -10.95
C GLY A 190 19.99 -12.98 -12.36
N THR A 191 19.46 -14.17 -12.62
CA THR A 191 18.81 -14.48 -13.88
C THR A 191 17.47 -13.76 -14.02
N VAL A 192 16.98 -13.63 -15.25
CA VAL A 192 15.66 -13.05 -15.52
C VAL A 192 14.90 -13.99 -16.44
N HIS A 193 13.73 -14.44 -15.99
CA HIS A 193 12.83 -15.32 -16.74
C HIS A 193 11.70 -14.53 -17.40
N PHE A 194 11.29 -14.97 -18.58
CA PHE A 194 10.21 -14.38 -19.35
C PHE A 194 9.10 -15.39 -19.54
N PHE A 195 7.88 -14.94 -19.33
CA PHE A 195 6.68 -15.69 -19.62
C PHE A 195 5.81 -14.84 -20.53
N THR A 196 5.20 -15.47 -21.54
CA THR A 196 4.19 -14.83 -22.37
C THR A 196 2.81 -15.34 -21.99
N ARG A 197 1.83 -14.45 -22.02
CA ARG A 197 0.45 -14.78 -21.69
C ARG A 197 -0.40 -14.87 -22.94
N VAL A 198 -1.06 -16.01 -23.11
CA VAL A 198 -1.96 -16.24 -24.25
C VAL A 198 -3.21 -16.95 -23.76
N ALA A 199 -4.37 -16.34 -24.01
CA ALA A 199 -5.68 -16.84 -23.61
C ALA A 199 -5.76 -17.14 -22.09
N GLY A 200 -5.11 -16.30 -21.29
CA GLY A 200 -5.14 -16.39 -19.83
C GLY A 200 -4.01 -17.22 -19.20
N GLU A 201 -3.26 -17.97 -20.00
CA GLU A 201 -2.26 -18.94 -19.55
C GLU A 201 -0.84 -18.43 -19.79
N TRP A 202 0.04 -18.64 -18.81
CA TRP A 202 1.46 -18.27 -18.89
C TRP A 202 2.30 -19.39 -19.48
N THR A 203 3.16 -19.05 -20.43
CA THR A 203 4.10 -20.01 -21.02
C THR A 203 5.53 -19.45 -21.02
N PRO A 204 6.55 -20.27 -20.67
CA PRO A 204 7.94 -19.82 -20.71
C PRO A 204 8.36 -19.34 -22.10
N ALA A 205 9.02 -18.19 -22.13
CA ALA A 205 9.44 -17.48 -23.32
C ALA A 205 10.88 -16.96 -23.22
N ASP A 206 11.73 -17.59 -22.41
CA ASP A 206 13.13 -17.20 -22.19
C ASP A 206 13.95 -17.08 -23.48
N HIS A 207 13.56 -17.81 -24.53
CA HIS A 207 14.19 -17.73 -25.86
C HIS A 207 14.04 -16.35 -26.53
N VAL A 208 13.09 -15.53 -26.10
CA VAL A 208 12.88 -14.16 -26.60
C VAL A 208 13.98 -13.23 -26.07
N VAL A 209 14.54 -13.55 -24.89
CA VAL A 209 15.53 -12.70 -24.21
C VAL A 209 16.59 -13.60 -23.58
N GLU A 210 17.32 -14.35 -24.42
CA GLU A 210 18.36 -15.25 -23.91
C GLU A 210 19.50 -14.49 -23.22
N GLY A 211 19.85 -14.93 -22.01
CA GLY A 211 21.11 -14.57 -21.35
C GLY A 211 21.12 -13.23 -20.61
N ILE A 212 19.96 -12.71 -20.21
CA ILE A 212 19.93 -11.64 -19.20
C ILE A 212 20.24 -12.24 -17.84
N GLU A 213 21.47 -12.04 -17.43
CA GLU A 213 21.99 -12.38 -16.12
C GLU A 213 22.68 -11.13 -15.58
N VAL A 214 22.18 -10.63 -14.46
CA VAL A 214 22.89 -9.67 -13.61
C VAL A 214 23.54 -10.46 -12.47
N GLU A 215 24.14 -9.78 -11.48
CA GLU A 215 24.83 -10.49 -10.39
C GLU A 215 23.90 -11.30 -9.48
N ASN A 216 23.39 -10.73 -8.39
CA ASN A 216 22.40 -11.39 -7.53
C ASN A 216 21.17 -10.48 -7.41
N ASN A 217 20.04 -11.08 -7.05
CA ASN A 217 18.76 -10.40 -6.81
C ASN A 217 18.41 -9.45 -7.96
N SER A 218 18.10 -10.03 -9.13
CA SER A 218 17.64 -9.25 -10.27
C SER A 218 16.26 -8.67 -9.96
N ALA A 219 16.11 -7.37 -10.17
CA ALA A 219 14.87 -6.63 -9.92
C ALA A 219 14.40 -5.97 -11.23
N PRO A 220 13.64 -6.69 -12.07
CA PRO A 220 13.22 -6.20 -13.37
C PRO A 220 12.11 -5.14 -13.27
N PHE A 221 12.14 -4.19 -14.18
CA PHE A 221 11.11 -3.16 -14.36
C PHE A 221 10.92 -2.88 -15.85
N LEU A 222 9.66 -2.89 -16.29
CA LEU A 222 9.29 -2.61 -17.67
C LEU A 222 8.80 -1.18 -17.82
N PHE A 223 9.34 -0.46 -18.81
CA PHE A 223 8.91 0.90 -19.11
C PHE A 223 9.25 1.28 -20.55
N ASP A 224 8.33 1.96 -21.23
CA ASP A 224 8.61 2.58 -22.53
C ASP A 224 9.39 3.88 -22.32
N LEU A 225 10.73 3.78 -22.33
CA LEU A 225 11.61 4.91 -22.05
C LEU A 225 11.66 5.89 -23.23
N ARG A 226 11.38 5.43 -24.45
CA ARG A 226 11.53 6.21 -25.68
C ARG A 226 10.22 6.76 -26.22
N GLY A 227 9.08 6.37 -25.65
CA GLY A 227 7.75 6.75 -26.12
C GLY A 227 7.39 6.11 -27.47
N ASN A 228 7.96 4.94 -27.78
CA ASN A 228 7.73 4.26 -29.06
C ASN A 228 6.67 3.14 -28.97
N GLY A 229 6.08 2.94 -27.79
CA GLY A 229 5.10 1.90 -27.52
C GLY A 229 5.69 0.50 -27.27
N LEU A 230 7.02 0.36 -27.25
CA LEU A 230 7.70 -0.89 -26.90
C LEU A 230 8.26 -0.75 -25.48
N LEU A 231 7.93 -1.69 -24.60
CA LEU A 231 8.48 -1.70 -23.26
C LEU A 231 9.96 -2.10 -23.32
N ASP A 232 10.83 -1.24 -22.79
CA ASP A 232 12.23 -1.54 -22.53
C ASP A 232 12.36 -2.19 -21.13
N LEU A 233 13.43 -2.96 -20.91
CA LEU A 233 13.69 -3.62 -19.63
C LEU A 233 14.84 -2.94 -18.88
N ILE A 234 14.58 -2.61 -17.62
CA ILE A 234 15.57 -2.11 -16.67
C ILE A 234 15.70 -3.16 -15.57
N VAL A 235 16.92 -3.57 -15.24
CA VAL A 235 17.18 -4.59 -14.20
C VAL A 235 18.13 -4.01 -13.16
N GLY A 236 17.66 -3.91 -11.91
CA GLY A 236 18.52 -3.65 -10.76
C GLY A 236 19.21 -4.91 -10.28
N SER A 237 20.37 -4.76 -9.63
CA SER A 237 21.11 -5.86 -8.99
C SER A 237 21.43 -5.54 -7.52
N GLU A 238 21.76 -6.57 -6.74
CA GLU A 238 22.22 -6.45 -5.35
C GLU A 238 23.43 -5.50 -5.19
N SER A 239 24.30 -5.41 -6.19
CA SER A 239 25.46 -4.50 -6.16
C SER A 239 25.11 -3.02 -6.34
N GLY A 240 23.84 -2.70 -6.59
CA GLY A 240 23.37 -1.35 -6.88
C GLY A 240 23.63 -0.93 -8.32
N THR A 241 23.93 -1.88 -9.22
CA THR A 241 24.06 -1.62 -10.65
C THR A 241 22.68 -1.63 -11.30
N ILE A 242 22.47 -0.72 -12.26
CA ILE A 242 21.30 -0.72 -13.12
C ILE A 242 21.73 -1.13 -14.53
N HIS A 243 21.09 -2.18 -15.04
CA HIS A 243 21.27 -2.69 -16.39
C HIS A 243 20.07 -2.25 -17.23
N TYR A 244 20.32 -1.80 -18.45
CA TYR A 244 19.29 -1.35 -19.38
C TYR A 244 19.35 -2.17 -20.66
N TYR A 245 18.21 -2.68 -21.08
CA TYR A 245 18.02 -3.49 -22.27
C TYR A 245 16.93 -2.85 -23.13
N GLU A 246 17.33 -2.38 -24.30
CA GLU A 246 16.45 -1.73 -25.27
C GLU A 246 15.64 -2.77 -26.04
N ASN A 247 14.33 -2.59 -26.12
CA ASN A 247 13.47 -3.40 -26.97
C ASN A 247 13.45 -2.83 -28.39
N VAL A 248 13.98 -3.59 -29.35
CA VAL A 248 14.10 -3.16 -30.76
C VAL A 248 12.98 -3.69 -31.66
N GLY A 249 12.06 -4.50 -31.13
CA GLY A 249 10.86 -4.97 -31.84
C GLY A 249 11.10 -5.99 -32.96
N GLU A 250 12.15 -6.81 -32.87
CA GLU A 250 12.47 -7.89 -33.83
C GLU A 250 12.00 -9.26 -33.37
#